data_AF-A0AAV2ISU6-F1
#
_entry.id   AF-A0AAV2ISU6-F1
#
_cell.length_a   1.000
_cell.length_b   1.000
_cell.length_c   1.000
_cell.angle_alpha   90.00
_cell.angle_beta   90.00
_cell.angle_gamma   90.00
#
_symmetry.space_group_name_H-M   'P 1'
#
loop_
_entity.id
_entity.type
_entity.pdbx_description
1 polymer ?
#
loop_
_entity_poly.entity_id
_entity_poly.type
_entity_poly.pdbx_seq_one_letter_code
_entity_poly.pdbx_strand_id
1 'polypeptide(L)'
;MNTLVVKLLVAFAFFGYSTDGAAFMTIGECPNGHKPGDAWSEEGQCERCDCMENWYACYSCGVYAIALDPLSCYHYREDQKAYPEEDQKAYPECCKPIIKCRGDEGFNETMLLG
;
A
#
# COMPACT_ATOMS: atom_id res chain seq x y z
N MET A 1 34.95 -24.77 -31.45
CA MET A 1 33.97 -23.66 -31.33
C MET A 1 33.42 -23.69 -29.91
N ASN A 2 34.03 -22.94 -28.99
CA ASN A 2 33.56 -22.85 -27.61
C ASN A 2 32.75 -21.57 -27.45
N THR A 3 31.43 -21.72 -27.39
CA THR A 3 30.48 -20.63 -27.19
C THR A 3 30.62 -20.13 -25.75
N LEU A 4 31.21 -18.94 -25.57
CA LEU A 4 31.19 -18.21 -24.31
C LEU A 4 29.74 -17.83 -24.00
N VAL A 5 29.12 -18.55 -23.06
CA VAL A 5 27.84 -18.18 -22.48
C VAL A 5 28.11 -17.03 -21.52
N VAL A 6 27.87 -15.80 -21.98
CA VAL A 6 27.89 -14.59 -21.17
C VAL A 6 26.76 -14.70 -20.15
N LYS A 7 27.10 -15.02 -18.89
CA LYS A 7 26.15 -15.01 -17.77
C LYS A 7 25.83 -13.56 -17.43
N LEU A 8 24.68 -13.08 -17.92
CA LEU A 8 24.08 -11.82 -17.54
C LEU A 8 23.61 -11.94 -16.07
N LEU A 9 24.35 -11.33 -15.15
CA LEU A 9 23.92 -11.18 -13.76
C LEU A 9 22.90 -10.05 -13.69
N VAL A 10 21.61 -10.42 -13.70
CA VAL A 10 20.52 -9.48 -13.39
C VAL A 10 20.53 -9.26 -11.88
N ALA A 11 21.06 -8.12 -11.44
CA ALA A 11 20.95 -7.67 -10.06
C ALA A 11 19.50 -7.24 -9.82
N PHE A 12 18.70 -8.11 -9.22
CA PHE A 12 17.40 -7.75 -8.66
C PHE A 12 17.66 -6.90 -7.41
N ALA A 13 17.61 -5.57 -7.56
CA ALA A 13 17.53 -4.67 -6.43
C ALA A 13 16.16 -4.87 -5.75
N PHE A 14 16.14 -5.66 -4.68
CA PHE A 14 14.98 -5.74 -3.79
C PHE A 14 14.91 -4.45 -2.99
N PHE A 15 14.10 -3.50 -3.45
CA PHE A 15 13.59 -2.44 -2.59
C PHE A 15 12.62 -3.09 -1.60
N GLY A 16 13.16 -3.56 -0.46
CA GLY A 16 12.35 -4.05 0.64
C GLY A 16 11.61 -2.87 1.28
N TYR A 17 10.29 -2.95 1.33
CA TYR A 17 9.46 -2.06 2.13
C TYR A 17 8.92 -2.86 3.31
N SER A 18 9.07 -2.33 4.54
CA SER A 18 8.41 -2.89 5.72
C SER A 18 7.06 -2.21 5.91
N THR A 19 6.00 -2.99 6.05
CA THR A 19 4.65 -2.50 6.33
C THR A 19 4.26 -2.92 7.75
N ASP A 20 4.21 -1.99 8.70
CA ASP A 20 3.65 -2.29 10.01
C ASP A 20 2.15 -2.02 9.96
N GLY A 21 1.38 -2.98 9.43
CA GLY A 21 -0.09 -2.85 9.34
C GLY A 21 -0.68 -2.37 10.66
N ALA A 22 -1.54 -1.35 10.60
CA ALA A 22 -2.23 -0.88 11.79
C ALA A 22 -3.48 -1.73 11.97
N ALA A 23 -3.58 -2.41 13.12
CA ALA A 23 -4.77 -3.18 13.48
C ALA A 23 -5.40 -2.55 14.72
N PHE A 24 -6.72 -2.36 14.69
CA PHE A 24 -7.48 -2.11 15.91
C PHE A 24 -8.50 -3.23 16.11
N MET A 25 -8.72 -3.57 17.37
CA MET A 25 -9.65 -4.61 17.80
C MET A 25 -10.67 -4.00 18.73
N THR A 26 -11.95 -4.31 18.49
CA THR A 26 -13.06 -3.87 19.33
C THR A 26 -13.85 -5.09 19.80
N ILE A 27 -14.08 -5.18 21.11
CA ILE A 27 -14.94 -6.20 21.71
C ILE A 27 -16.40 -5.75 21.59
N GLY A 28 -17.28 -6.66 21.18
CA GLY A 28 -18.71 -6.40 21.02
C GLY A 28 -19.28 -6.94 19.72
N GLU A 29 -20.55 -6.62 19.47
CA GLU A 29 -21.22 -6.95 18.22
C GLU A 29 -20.58 -6.18 17.05
N CYS A 30 -20.61 -6.78 15.87
CA CYS A 30 -20.09 -6.13 14.67
C CYS A 30 -21.01 -4.98 14.25
N PRO A 31 -20.43 -3.85 13.83
CA PRO A 31 -21.19 -2.64 13.53
C PRO A 31 -22.05 -2.82 12.26
N ASN A 32 -22.96 -1.87 12.02
CA ASN A 32 -23.67 -1.71 10.74
C ASN A 32 -24.43 -2.96 10.24
N GLY A 33 -24.80 -3.88 11.15
CA GLY A 33 -25.52 -5.10 10.81
C GLY A 33 -24.66 -6.22 10.23
N HIS A 34 -23.33 -6.09 10.27
CA HIS A 34 -22.40 -7.16 9.92
C HIS A 34 -22.54 -8.34 10.88
N LYS A 35 -22.29 -9.54 10.35
CA LYS A 35 -22.43 -10.81 11.07
C LYS A 35 -21.09 -11.54 11.16
N PRO A 36 -20.92 -12.43 12.15
CA PRO A 36 -19.72 -13.24 12.27
C PRO A 36 -19.39 -13.96 10.96
N GLY A 37 -18.17 -13.78 10.48
CA GLY A 37 -17.69 -14.27 9.18
C GLY A 37 -17.71 -13.24 8.05
N ASP A 38 -18.37 -12.09 8.24
CA ASP A 38 -18.33 -10.99 7.27
C ASP A 38 -16.95 -10.33 7.24
N ALA A 39 -16.57 -9.89 6.04
CA ALA A 39 -15.45 -8.99 5.82
C ALA A 39 -15.92 -7.80 4.99
N TRP A 40 -15.50 -6.59 5.37
CA TRP A 40 -15.88 -5.36 4.68
C TRP A 40 -14.75 -4.34 4.68
N SER A 41 -14.93 -3.26 3.94
CA SER A 41 -14.04 -2.10 3.90
C SER A 41 -14.92 -0.86 3.94
N GLU A 42 -14.49 0.18 4.63
CA GLU A 42 -15.17 1.47 4.59
C GLU A 42 -14.88 2.17 3.24
N GLU A 43 -15.89 2.84 2.69
CA GLU A 43 -15.78 3.51 1.39
C GLU A 43 -14.65 4.56 1.41
N GLY A 44 -13.78 4.51 0.41
CA GLY A 44 -12.65 5.42 0.29
C GLY A 44 -11.51 5.19 1.29
N GLN A 45 -11.55 4.11 2.09
CA GLN A 45 -10.46 3.74 2.97
C GLN A 45 -9.75 2.47 2.50
N CYS A 46 -8.42 2.52 2.41
CA CYS A 46 -7.60 1.34 2.23
C CYS A 46 -7.45 0.57 3.55
N GLU A 47 -8.53 -0.11 3.92
CA GLU A 47 -8.59 -0.97 5.07
C GLU A 47 -9.47 -2.20 4.80
N ARG A 48 -9.43 -3.14 5.71
CA ARG A 48 -10.33 -4.28 5.75
C ARG A 48 -10.72 -4.53 7.20
N CYS A 49 -11.99 -4.77 7.44
CA CYS A 49 -12.52 -5.25 8.70
C CYS A 49 -12.99 -6.70 8.57
N ASP A 50 -12.77 -7.49 9.61
CA ASP A 50 -13.27 -8.86 9.74
C ASP A 50 -14.11 -8.96 11.02
N CYS A 51 -15.32 -9.53 10.90
CA CYS A 51 -16.24 -9.75 12.01
C CYS A 51 -16.12 -11.16 12.56
N MET A 52 -16.01 -11.27 13.89
CA MET A 52 -15.98 -12.53 14.63
C MET A 52 -17.15 -12.56 15.62
N GLU A 53 -17.41 -13.70 16.27
CA GLU A 53 -18.63 -13.90 17.09
C GLU A 53 -18.87 -12.84 18.16
N ASN A 54 -17.81 -12.27 18.76
CA ASN A 54 -17.92 -11.31 19.88
C ASN A 54 -16.93 -10.15 19.79
N TRP A 55 -16.32 -9.96 18.62
CA TRP A 55 -15.36 -8.90 18.37
C TRP A 55 -15.22 -8.68 16.87
N TYR A 56 -14.68 -7.52 16.50
CA TYR A 56 -14.23 -7.28 15.14
C TYR A 56 -12.86 -6.63 15.17
N ALA A 57 -12.11 -6.80 14.09
CA ALA A 57 -10.87 -6.08 13.87
C ALA A 57 -10.87 -5.43 12.50
N CYS A 58 -10.22 -4.28 12.42
CA CYS A 58 -9.92 -3.65 11.16
C CYS A 58 -8.42 -3.44 11.02
N TYR A 59 -7.96 -3.63 9.79
CA TYR A 59 -6.59 -3.61 9.36
C TYR A 59 -6.46 -2.54 8.30
N SER A 60 -5.63 -1.54 8.55
CA SER A 60 -5.32 -0.51 7.57
C SER A 60 -3.85 -0.58 7.19
N CYS A 61 -3.49 0.20 6.17
CA CYS A 61 -2.10 0.30 5.76
C CYS A 61 -1.25 0.85 6.90
N GLY A 62 -0.15 0.16 7.15
CA GLY A 62 0.84 0.60 8.10
C GLY A 62 1.54 1.90 7.74
N VAL A 63 2.42 2.33 8.65
CA VAL A 63 3.39 3.38 8.35
C VAL A 63 4.55 2.76 7.57
N TYR A 64 4.97 3.44 6.50
CA TYR A 64 6.14 3.09 5.73
C TYR A 64 7.29 4.02 6.10
N ALA A 65 8.42 3.46 6.52
CA ALA A 65 9.68 4.18 6.55
C ALA A 65 10.40 3.96 5.21
N ILE A 66 10.23 4.88 4.27
CA ILE A 66 10.89 4.83 2.96
C ILE A 66 12.10 5.76 2.99
N ALA A 67 13.31 5.20 2.94
CA ALA A 67 14.53 5.97 2.77
C ALA A 67 14.63 6.44 1.31
N LEU A 68 14.22 7.69 1.06
CA LEU A 68 14.27 8.35 -0.24
C LEU A 68 14.93 9.72 -0.10
N ASP A 69 15.59 10.21 -1.15
CA ASP A 69 16.06 11.60 -1.20
C ASP A 69 14.86 12.53 -1.44
N PRO A 70 14.41 13.32 -0.45
CA PRO A 70 13.21 14.14 -0.57
C PRO A 70 13.35 15.28 -1.58
N LEU A 71 14.58 15.60 -2.02
CA LEU A 71 14.85 16.61 -3.04
C LEU A 71 14.75 16.08 -4.47
N SER A 72 14.72 14.75 -4.62
CA SER A 72 14.78 14.06 -5.91
C SER A 72 13.64 13.06 -6.11
N CYS A 73 12.98 12.63 -5.04
CA CYS A 73 11.92 11.64 -5.08
C CYS A 73 10.78 12.01 -4.12
N TYR A 74 9.58 11.55 -4.44
CA TYR A 74 8.45 11.54 -3.52
C TYR A 74 7.75 10.18 -3.57
N HIS A 75 6.98 9.88 -2.54
CA HIS A 75 6.09 8.73 -2.53
C HIS A 75 4.66 9.17 -2.26
N TYR A 76 3.71 8.40 -2.76
CA TYR A 76 2.29 8.57 -2.48
C TYR A 76 1.62 7.19 -2.55
N ARG A 77 0.40 7.07 -2.02
CA ARG A 77 -0.46 5.91 -2.26
C ARG A 77 -1.58 6.28 -3.21
N GLU A 78 -2.07 5.31 -4.00
CA GLU A 78 -3.19 5.53 -4.94
C GLU A 78 -4.45 6.00 -4.22
N ASP A 79 -4.67 5.57 -2.97
CA ASP A 79 -5.83 5.96 -2.15
C ASP A 79 -5.71 7.36 -1.53
N GLN A 80 -4.56 8.04 -1.64
CA GLN A 80 -4.33 9.36 -1.04
C GLN A 80 -4.66 10.54 -1.96
N LYS A 81 -5.05 10.32 -3.22
CA LYS A 81 -5.48 11.39 -4.14
C LYS A 81 -6.49 10.89 -5.18
N ALA A 82 -7.73 11.37 -5.12
CA ALA A 82 -8.54 11.84 -6.26
C ALA A 82 -8.55 11.01 -7.57
N TYR A 83 -8.45 9.69 -7.52
CA TYR A 83 -8.71 8.84 -8.68
C TYR A 83 -10.16 8.37 -8.66
N PRO A 84 -10.79 8.19 -9.84
CA PRO A 84 -12.13 7.63 -9.93
C PRO A 84 -12.18 6.26 -9.24
N GLU A 85 -13.33 5.97 -8.63
CA GLU A 85 -13.61 4.79 -7.78
C GLU A 85 -13.18 3.46 -8.42
N GLU A 86 -13.21 3.40 -9.75
CA GLU A 86 -12.81 2.25 -10.59
C GLU A 86 -11.33 1.83 -10.49
N ASP A 87 -10.44 2.73 -10.06
CA ASP A 87 -9.00 2.47 -9.92
C ASP A 87 -8.56 2.23 -8.47
N GLN A 88 -9.49 2.26 -7.50
CA GLN A 88 -9.17 1.97 -6.10
C GLN A 88 -8.97 0.46 -5.91
N LYS A 89 -7.72 0.05 -5.67
CA LYS A 89 -7.42 -1.34 -5.29
C LYS A 89 -8.01 -1.65 -3.91
N ALA A 90 -8.42 -2.89 -3.67
CA ALA A 90 -8.83 -3.35 -2.35
C ALA A 90 -7.62 -3.56 -1.42
N TYR A 91 -7.84 -3.51 -0.11
CA TYR A 91 -6.82 -3.91 0.87
C TYR A 91 -6.42 -5.38 0.66
N PRO A 92 -5.12 -5.76 0.73
CA PRO A 92 -3.96 -4.91 1.07
C PRO A 92 -3.28 -4.24 -0.13
N GLU A 93 -3.77 -4.43 -1.35
CA GLU A 93 -3.11 -3.98 -2.58
C GLU A 93 -3.04 -2.45 -2.70
N CYS A 94 -4.04 -1.73 -2.19
CA CYS A 94 -4.00 -0.27 -2.09
C CYS A 94 -2.96 0.27 -1.09
N CYS A 95 -2.34 -0.59 -0.27
CA CYS A 95 -1.32 -0.13 0.67
C CYS A 95 0.01 0.16 0.02
N LYS A 96 0.28 -0.36 -1.18
CA LYS A 96 1.60 -0.26 -1.81
C LYS A 96 1.95 1.20 -2.12
N PRO A 97 3.07 1.74 -1.60
CA PRO A 97 3.50 3.08 -1.96
C PRO A 97 3.99 3.09 -3.41
N ILE A 98 3.59 4.10 -4.16
CA ILE A 98 4.18 4.46 -5.44
C ILE A 98 5.29 5.46 -5.15
N ILE A 99 6.49 5.16 -5.66
CA ILE A 99 7.65 6.05 -5.58
C ILE A 99 7.86 6.62 -6.98
N LYS A 100 8.06 7.94 -7.04
CA LYS A 100 8.41 8.66 -8.26
C LYS A 100 9.64 9.51 -7.99
N CYS A 101 10.66 9.35 -8.83
CA CYS A 101 11.90 10.10 -8.79
C CYS A 101 12.08 10.93 -10.06
N ARG A 102 12.92 11.97 -10.00
CA ARG A 102 13.29 12.78 -11.16
C ARG A 102 13.73 11.86 -12.30
N GLY A 103 13.12 12.02 -13.47
CA GLY A 103 13.36 11.19 -14.66
C GLY A 103 12.33 10.09 -14.88
N ASP A 104 11.48 9.77 -13.90
CA ASP A 104 10.36 8.85 -14.09
C ASP A 104 9.24 9.50 -14.92
N GLU A 105 8.58 8.69 -15.73
CA GLU A 105 7.38 9.11 -16.46
C GLU A 105 6.30 9.58 -15.48
N GLY A 106 5.69 10.74 -15.76
CA GLY A 106 4.67 11.34 -14.91
C GLY A 106 5.18 11.93 -13.60
N PHE A 107 6.50 12.13 -13.44
CA PHE A 107 7.07 12.82 -12.28
C PHE A 107 6.56 14.27 -12.17
N ASN A 108 6.14 14.66 -10.96
CA ASN A 108 5.61 16.00 -10.67
C ASN A 108 6.48 16.70 -9.62
N GLU A 109 7.21 17.74 -10.04
CA GLU A 109 8.11 18.52 -9.16
C GLU A 109 7.38 19.16 -7.96
N THR A 110 6.08 19.44 -8.08
CA THR A 110 5.31 20.08 -7.00
C THR A 110 5.04 19.16 -5.81
N MET A 111 5.36 17.87 -5.92
CA MET A 111 5.21 16.89 -4.84
C MET A 111 6.49 16.68 -4.02
N LEU A 112 7.60 17.33 -4.39
CA LEU A 112 8.82 17.31 -3.60
C LEU A 112 8.62 18.11 -2.31
N LEU A 113 9.16 17.60 -1.21
CA LEU A 113 9.27 18.35 0.04
C LEU A 113 10.45 19.32 -0.12
N GLY A 114 10.13 20.57 -0.47
CA GLY A 114 11.11 21.66 -0.57
C GLY A 114 11.69 22.08 0.77
#